data_AF-A0A2R5L3R6-F1
#
_entry.id   AF-A0A2R5L3R6-F1
#
_cell.length_a   1.000
_cell.length_b   1.000
_cell.length_c   1.000
_cell.angle_alpha   90.00
_cell.angle_beta   90.00
_cell.angle_gamma   90.00
#
_symmetry.space_group_name_H-M   'P 1'
#
loop_
_entity.id
_entity.type
_entity.pdbx_description
1 polymer ?
#
loop_
_entity_poly.entity_id
_entity_poly.type
_entity_poly.pdbx_seq_one_letter_code
_entity_poly.pdbx_strand_id
1 'polypeptide(L)'
;ENLKLMEYTGMKLIEFSPINDLYLPSNLDYIYLGGGYPEIFSKKLYENTTMIEEIRVASKKIPIYAECGGFMYLTKGIKQLDGVFDKMCGLLDIKVEMKPSLNIKRFGYVDYESR
;
A
#
# COMPACT_ATOMS: atom_id res chain seq x y z
N GLU A 1 -14.78 -9.41 -4.10
CA GLU A 1 -14.90 -10.13 -5.39
C GLU A 1 -13.56 -10.45 -6.05
N ASN A 2 -12.59 -9.52 -6.10
CA ASN A 2 -11.28 -9.73 -6.74
C ASN A 2 -10.52 -10.98 -6.26
N LEU A 3 -10.40 -11.19 -4.95
CA LEU A 3 -9.67 -12.34 -4.38
C LEU A 3 -10.31 -13.69 -4.76
N LYS A 4 -11.65 -13.79 -4.67
CA LYS A 4 -12.38 -14.99 -5.07
C LYS A 4 -12.21 -15.31 -6.56
N LEU A 5 -12.11 -14.29 -7.41
CA LEU A 5 -11.84 -14.47 -8.83
C LEU A 5 -10.42 -14.99 -9.06
N MET A 6 -9.43 -14.47 -8.34
CA MET A 6 -8.04 -14.95 -8.40
C MET A 6 -7.91 -16.41 -7.96
N GLU A 7 -8.62 -16.82 -6.90
CA GLU A 7 -8.67 -18.24 -6.51
C GLU A 7 -9.29 -19.10 -7.60
N TYR A 8 -10.36 -18.62 -8.24
CA TYR A 8 -11.04 -19.34 -9.32
C TYR A 8 -10.17 -19.49 -10.57
N THR A 9 -9.23 -18.56 -10.83
CA THR A 9 -8.25 -18.67 -11.91
C THR A 9 -7.05 -19.56 -11.55
N GLY A 10 -7.05 -20.18 -10.37
CA GLY A 10 -6.01 -21.10 -9.92
C GLY A 10 -4.86 -20.45 -9.16
N MET A 11 -4.96 -19.16 -8.78
CA MET A 11 -3.96 -18.53 -7.93
C MET A 11 -4.13 -19.04 -6.49
N LYS A 12 -3.00 -19.37 -5.85
CA LYS A 12 -2.97 -19.67 -4.42
C LYS A 12 -2.78 -18.37 -3.65
N LEU A 13 -3.81 -17.96 -2.92
CA LEU A 13 -3.73 -16.80 -2.05
C LEU A 13 -3.03 -17.16 -0.73
N ILE A 14 -2.06 -16.34 -0.36
CA ILE A 14 -1.39 -16.42 0.95
C ILE A 14 -1.56 -15.04 1.59
N GLU A 15 -2.28 -15.01 2.71
CA GLU A 15 -2.56 -13.79 3.43
C GLU A 15 -1.35 -13.37 4.27
N PHE A 16 -1.09 -12.07 4.34
CA PHE A 16 -0.15 -11.45 5.27
C PHE A 16 -0.65 -10.06 5.63
N SER A 17 -0.14 -9.51 6.73
CA SER A 17 -0.53 -8.23 7.29
C SER A 17 0.69 -7.36 7.55
N PRO A 18 0.83 -6.21 6.86
CA PRO A 18 1.93 -5.29 7.13
C PRO A 18 1.94 -4.67 8.54
N ILE A 19 0.84 -4.83 9.28
CA ILE A 19 0.66 -4.31 10.64
C ILE A 19 1.09 -5.35 11.69
N ASN A 20 0.82 -6.62 11.44
CA ASN A 20 0.99 -7.68 12.44
C ASN A 20 2.17 -8.61 12.14
N ASP A 21 2.51 -8.78 10.86
CA ASP A 21 3.58 -9.67 10.43
C ASP A 21 4.87 -8.90 10.21
N LEU A 22 5.99 -9.53 10.56
CA LEU A 22 7.32 -8.94 10.37
C LEU A 22 7.94 -9.31 9.03
N TYR A 23 7.56 -10.47 8.47
CA TYR A 23 8.16 -11.02 7.26
C TYR A 23 7.10 -11.39 6.25
N LEU A 24 7.45 -11.30 4.97
CA LEU A 24 6.61 -11.83 3.92
C LEU A 24 6.67 -13.37 3.93
N PRO A 25 5.57 -14.05 3.56
CA PRO A 25 5.61 -15.47 3.29
C PRO A 25 6.67 -15.79 2.22
N SER A 26 7.33 -16.94 2.36
CA SER A 26 8.31 -17.41 1.37
C SER A 26 7.64 -17.82 0.07
N ASN A 27 8.37 -17.69 -1.06
CA ASN A 27 7.96 -18.16 -2.38
C ASN A 27 6.67 -17.50 -2.91
N LEU A 28 6.68 -16.17 -2.97
CA LEU A 28 5.63 -15.38 -3.61
C LEU A 28 6.01 -15.06 -5.05
N ASP A 29 5.07 -15.19 -5.98
CA ASP A 29 5.23 -14.76 -7.38
C ASP A 29 4.70 -13.33 -7.61
N TYR A 30 3.82 -12.87 -6.73
CA TYR A 30 3.12 -11.59 -6.85
C TYR A 30 2.72 -11.07 -5.46
N ILE A 31 2.71 -9.76 -5.28
CA ILE A 31 2.16 -9.12 -4.06
C ILE A 31 0.95 -8.28 -4.45
N TYR A 32 -0.17 -8.55 -3.78
CA TYR A 32 -1.37 -7.73 -3.87
C TYR A 32 -1.58 -6.99 -2.55
N LEU A 33 -1.48 -5.66 -2.59
CA LEU A 33 -1.80 -4.77 -1.48
C LEU A 33 -3.17 -4.14 -1.74
N GLY A 34 -4.20 -4.70 -1.12
CA GLY A 34 -5.56 -4.22 -1.27
C GLY A 34 -5.79 -2.81 -0.71
N GLY A 35 -7.00 -2.30 -0.92
CA GLY A 35 -7.46 -1.05 -0.32
C GLY A 35 -7.55 -1.14 1.21
N GLY A 36 -7.32 -0.01 1.87
CA GLY A 36 -7.37 0.12 3.33
C GLY A 36 -7.10 1.55 3.76
N TYR A 37 -6.96 1.76 5.07
CA TYR A 37 -6.75 3.06 5.68
C TYR A 37 -5.39 3.13 6.39
N PRO A 38 -4.27 3.15 5.64
CA PRO A 38 -2.93 3.18 6.22
C PRO A 38 -2.69 4.42 7.08
N GLU A 39 -3.44 5.50 6.88
CA GLU A 39 -3.41 6.70 7.72
C GLU A 39 -3.84 6.42 9.17
N ILE A 40 -4.76 5.48 9.39
CA ILE A 40 -5.25 5.10 10.74
C ILE A 40 -4.20 4.24 11.46
N PHE A 41 -3.51 3.37 10.73
CA PHE A 41 -2.50 2.45 11.25
C PHE A 41 -1.06 2.88 10.97
N SER A 42 -0.89 4.14 10.57
CA SER A 42 0.34 4.75 10.09
C SER A 42 1.53 4.52 11.01
N LYS A 43 1.34 4.73 12.31
CA LYS A 43 2.36 4.50 13.33
C LYS A 43 2.83 3.04 13.35
N LYS A 44 1.89 2.07 13.36
CA LYS A 44 2.24 0.64 13.37
C LYS A 44 2.96 0.24 12.08
N LEU A 45 2.51 0.78 10.95
CA LEU A 45 3.13 0.54 9.65
C LEU A 45 4.55 1.13 9.59
N TYR A 46 4.73 2.34 10.09
CA TYR A 46 6.02 3.03 10.19
C TYR A 46 7.00 2.31 11.14
N GLU A 47 6.51 1.83 12.28
CA GLU A 47 7.30 1.08 13.27
C GLU A 47 7.75 -0.29 12.74
N ASN A 48 6.96 -0.90 11.83
CA ASN A 48 7.30 -2.17 11.21
C ASN A 48 8.35 -2.02 10.08
N THR A 49 9.55 -1.60 10.48
CA THR A 49 10.69 -1.41 9.57
C THR A 49 11.11 -2.68 8.85
N THR A 50 10.91 -3.86 9.46
CA THR A 50 11.19 -5.16 8.85
C THR A 50 10.31 -5.40 7.64
N MET A 51 8.99 -5.27 7.79
CA MET A 51 8.08 -5.44 6.66
C MET A 51 8.31 -4.40 5.56
N ILE A 52 8.62 -3.16 5.92
CA ILE A 52 8.98 -2.11 4.96
C ILE A 52 10.14 -2.56 4.07
N GLU A 53 11.19 -3.13 4.67
CA GLU A 53 12.36 -3.59 3.92
C GLU A 53 12.07 -4.85 3.12
N GLU A 54 11.29 -5.78 3.65
CA GLU A 54 10.84 -6.98 2.92
C GLU A 54 10.07 -6.61 1.66
N ILE A 55 9.13 -5.65 1.75
CA ILE A 55 8.39 -5.14 0.58
C ILE A 55 9.34 -4.47 -0.42
N ARG A 56 10.34 -3.71 0.04
CA ARG A 56 11.34 -3.11 -0.85
C ARG A 56 12.16 -4.14 -1.59
N VAL A 57 12.63 -5.17 -0.90
CA VAL A 57 13.40 -6.26 -1.52
C VAL A 57 12.53 -7.03 -2.48
N ALA A 58 11.28 -7.35 -2.10
CA ALA A 58 10.33 -8.05 -2.96
C ALA A 58 10.00 -7.27 -4.24
N SER A 59 9.85 -5.95 -4.15
CA SER A 59 9.54 -5.09 -5.31
C SER A 59 10.58 -5.16 -6.44
N LYS A 60 11.81 -5.59 -6.13
CA LYS A 60 12.89 -5.77 -7.11
C LYS A 60 12.84 -7.13 -7.82
N LYS A 61 12.07 -8.08 -7.28
CA LYS A 61 12.04 -9.48 -7.71
C LYS A 61 10.69 -9.87 -8.30
N ILE A 62 9.61 -9.38 -7.71
CA ILE A 62 8.24 -9.72 -8.08
C ILE A 62 7.39 -8.46 -8.20
N PRO A 63 6.43 -8.45 -9.13
CA PRO A 63 5.50 -7.34 -9.28
C PRO A 63 4.63 -7.14 -8.03
N ILE A 64 4.33 -5.88 -7.75
CA ILE A 64 3.44 -5.46 -6.67
C ILE A 64 2.30 -4.66 -7.28
N TYR A 65 1.07 -5.04 -6.97
CA TYR A 65 -0.11 -4.25 -7.28
C TYR A 65 -0.75 -3.74 -6.03
N ALA A 66 -1.08 -2.45 -6.04
CA ALA A 66 -1.51 -1.75 -4.86
C ALA A 66 -2.70 -0.86 -5.19
N GLU A 67 -3.78 -1.02 -4.43
CA GLU A 67 -5.00 -0.22 -4.56
C GLU A 67 -5.05 0.82 -3.44
N CYS A 68 -5.42 2.07 -3.74
CA CYS A 68 -5.69 3.15 -2.78
C CYS A 68 -4.75 3.16 -1.54
N GLY A 69 -5.17 2.57 -0.41
CA GLY A 69 -4.35 2.46 0.80
C GLY A 69 -3.04 1.67 0.62
N GLY A 70 -3.05 0.57 -0.14
CA GLY A 70 -1.83 -0.13 -0.53
C GLY A 70 -0.89 0.78 -1.32
N PHE A 71 -1.43 1.59 -2.23
CA PHE A 71 -0.62 2.56 -2.99
C PHE A 71 0.01 3.60 -2.06
N MET A 72 -0.76 4.16 -1.12
CA MET A 72 -0.26 5.09 -0.10
C MET A 72 0.90 4.47 0.71
N TYR A 73 0.82 3.18 1.06
CA TYR A 73 1.87 2.45 1.75
C TYR A 73 3.16 2.30 0.91
N LEU A 74 3.06 2.24 -0.42
CA LEU A 74 4.23 2.19 -1.30
C LEU A 74 4.96 3.54 -1.47
N THR A 75 4.32 4.66 -1.09
CA THR A 75 4.89 6.01 -1.21
C THR A 75 5.96 6.33 -0.15
N LYS A 76 6.61 7.51 -0.21
CA LYS A 76 7.58 7.95 0.80
C LYS A 76 6.98 8.05 2.20
N GLY A 77 5.69 8.33 2.30
CA GLY A 77 5.02 8.48 3.58
C GLY A 77 3.74 9.29 3.51
N ILE A 78 3.04 9.29 4.64
CA ILE A 78 1.78 9.98 4.84
C ILE A 78 2.00 11.09 5.86
N LYS A 79 1.71 12.34 5.47
CA LYS A 79 1.64 13.47 6.39
C LYS A 79 0.26 13.50 7.02
N GLN A 80 0.24 13.40 8.34
CA GLN A 80 -0.96 13.39 9.16
C GLN A 80 -1.50 14.80 9.41
N LEU A 81 -2.73 14.87 9.94
CA LEU A 81 -3.40 16.13 10.24
C LEU A 81 -2.71 16.94 11.36
N ASP A 82 -2.02 16.26 12.27
CA ASP A 82 -1.19 16.86 13.31
C ASP A 82 0.18 17.34 12.79
N GLY A 83 0.46 17.13 11.49
CA GLY A 83 1.69 17.52 10.82
C GLY A 83 2.81 16.47 10.90
N VAL A 84 2.62 15.37 11.61
CA VAL A 84 3.60 14.27 11.68
C VAL A 84 3.72 13.60 10.31
N PHE A 85 4.94 13.25 9.90
CA PHE A 85 5.18 12.55 8.64
C PHE A 85 5.62 11.10 8.91
N ASP A 86 4.69 10.18 8.72
CA ASP A 86 4.92 8.75 8.92
C ASP A 86 5.53 8.16 7.64
N LYS A 87 6.77 7.69 7.74
CA LYS A 87 7.46 7.09 6.59
C LYS A 87 6.86 5.73 6.26
N MET A 88 6.75 5.43 4.97
CA MET A 88 6.27 4.12 4.49
C MET A 88 7.37 3.46 3.63
N CYS A 89 7.01 2.61 2.65
CA CYS A 89 8.00 1.87 1.88
C CYS A 89 8.92 2.76 1.05
N GLY A 90 8.47 3.92 0.57
CA GLY A 90 9.30 4.84 -0.21
C GLY A 90 9.76 4.28 -1.56
N LEU A 91 8.99 3.36 -2.13
CA LEU A 91 9.22 2.81 -3.46
C LEU A 91 8.79 3.78 -4.56
N LEU A 92 7.78 4.59 -4.27
CA LEU A 92 7.32 5.67 -5.14
C LEU A 92 7.78 7.00 -4.56
N ASP A 93 8.34 7.87 -5.40
CA ASP A 93 8.68 9.25 -5.01
C ASP A 93 7.45 10.15 -4.96
N ILE A 94 6.54 9.80 -4.06
CA ILE A 94 5.27 10.45 -3.82
C ILE A 94 5.13 10.67 -2.32
N LYS A 95 4.52 11.79 -1.92
CA LYS A 95 4.14 12.04 -0.53
C LYS A 95 2.63 12.20 -0.49
N VAL A 96 2.00 11.55 0.47
CA VAL A 96 0.56 11.65 0.70
C VAL A 96 0.33 12.63 1.85
N GLU A 97 -0.70 13.45 1.78
CA GLU A 97 -1.04 14.40 2.85
C GLU A 97 -2.54 14.31 3.17
N MET A 98 -2.84 14.05 4.43
CA MET A 98 -4.21 14.08 4.94
C MET A 98 -4.71 15.52 4.98
N LYS A 99 -5.95 15.72 4.52
CA LYS A 99 -6.62 17.02 4.54
C LYS A 99 -7.76 16.99 5.56
N PRO A 100 -7.99 18.09 6.31
CA PRO A 100 -9.02 18.15 7.36
C PRO A 100 -10.44 18.07 6.80
N SER A 101 -10.62 18.33 5.50
CA SER A 101 -11.89 18.13 4.80
C SER A 101 -11.66 17.43 3.47
N LEU A 102 -12.60 16.55 3.14
CA LEU A 102 -12.70 15.99 1.80
C LEU A 102 -13.19 17.10 0.86
N ASN A 103 -12.37 17.46 -0.11
CA ASN A 103 -12.83 18.32 -1.20
C ASN A 103 -13.67 17.47 -2.16
N ILE A 104 -14.92 17.17 -1.77
CA ILE A 104 -15.86 16.26 -2.46
C ILE A 104 -16.21 16.71 -3.89
N LYS A 105 -15.71 17.87 -4.35
CA LYS A 105 -15.90 18.40 -5.71
C LYS A 105 -15.32 17.53 -6.83
N ARG A 106 -14.71 16.38 -6.53
CA ARG A 106 -13.97 15.54 -7.48
C ARG A 106 -14.40 14.07 -7.42
N PHE A 107 -15.70 13.82 -7.38
CA PHE A 107 -16.27 12.50 -7.70
C PHE A 107 -16.58 12.45 -9.20
N GLY A 108 -15.91 11.56 -9.94
CA GLY A 108 -16.09 11.38 -11.38
C GLY A 108 -14.87 10.75 -12.04
N TYR A 109 -15.03 10.35 -13.31
CA TYR A 109 -13.90 9.94 -14.13
C TYR A 109 -13.02 11.15 -14.42
N VAL A 110 -11.70 10.95 -14.38
CA VAL A 110 -10.71 11.94 -14.75
C VAL A 110 -9.97 11.38 -15.95
N ASP A 111 -10.08 12.04 -17.10
CA ASP A 111 -9.23 11.72 -18.24
C ASP A 111 -7.79 12.12 -17.91
N TYR A 112 -6.87 11.18 -18.09
CA TYR A 112 -5.45 11.39 -17.90
C TYR A 112 -4.68 10.81 -19.08
N GLU A 113 -3.97 11.68 -19.81
CA GLU A 113 -2.98 11.25 -20.79
C GLU A 113 -1.62 11.12 -20.11
N SER A 114 -1.10 9.90 -20.09
CA SER A 114 0.30 9.65 -19.73
C SER A 114 1.20 10.22 -20.83
N ARG A 115 2.10 11.14 -20.46
CA ARG A 115 3.20 11.59 -21.33
C ARG A 115 4.35 10.59 -21.36
#